data_AF-A0A7S2M2D1-F1
#
_entry.id   AF-A0A7S2M2D1-F1
#
_cell.length_a   1.000
_cell.length_b   1.000
_cell.length_c   1.000
_cell.angle_alpha   90.00
_cell.angle_beta   90.00
_cell.angle_gamma   90.00
#
_symmetry.space_group_name_H-M   'P 1'
#
loop_
_entity.id
_entity.type
_entity.pdbx_description
1 polymer ?
#
loop_
_entity_poly.entity_id
_entity_poly.type
_entity_poly.pdbx_seq_one_letter_code
_entity_poly.pdbx_strand_id
1 'polypeptide(L)'
;MSLYSTLRRNSEPTMADIEASFDGNLCRCTGYRPILDAAKTFACDRHACSKPPAGFEGETADPKAEGDAMVCSSTASALSKVSAVAAMQKPPFPQALLDPDAVSPTPLRVVGGRVTWYAPSDLATMLALKKAFPQAKLVAGNTEVGIETKFKHCEYPVVISTAGLAALQRLSFDQSGALVVGGAVTLSTLEHYLAHELQQRPRGAMSGL
;
A
#
# COMPACT_ATOMS: atom_id res chain seq x y z
N MET A 1 12.73 -0.03 1.83
CA MET A 1 11.74 0.31 0.79
C MET A 1 10.40 0.73 1.37
N SER A 2 9.79 -0.02 2.30
CA SER A 2 8.45 0.30 2.83
C SER A 2 8.36 1.69 3.47
N LEU A 3 9.25 2.01 4.42
CA LEU A 3 9.32 3.34 5.03
C LEU A 3 9.53 4.44 3.99
N TYR A 4 10.46 4.24 3.04
CA TYR A 4 10.70 5.19 1.95
C TYR A 4 9.42 5.44 1.13
N SER A 5 8.72 4.39 0.70
CA SER A 5 7.47 4.53 -0.07
C SER A 5 6.38 5.25 0.73
N THR A 6 6.29 5.02 2.05
CA THR A 6 5.37 5.75 2.92
C THR A 6 5.73 7.23 3.01
N LEU A 7 7.00 7.58 3.27
CA LEU A 7 7.47 8.97 3.29
C LEU A 7 7.31 9.69 1.95
N ARG A 8 7.32 8.93 0.84
CA ARG A 8 7.09 9.45 -0.51
C ARG A 8 5.62 9.68 -0.84
N ARG A 9 4.71 9.01 -0.14
CA ARG A 9 3.26 9.14 -0.27
C ARG A 9 2.71 10.20 0.69
N ASN A 10 3.21 10.21 1.92
CA ASN A 10 2.84 11.13 2.98
C ASN A 10 4.12 11.70 3.62
N SER A 11 4.34 13.02 3.48
CA SER A 11 5.51 13.70 4.05
C SER A 11 5.42 13.91 5.56
N GLU A 12 4.23 13.75 6.15
CA GLU A 12 3.95 13.91 7.58
C GLU A 12 3.17 12.67 8.10
N PRO A 13 3.78 11.47 8.07
CA PRO A 13 3.11 10.26 8.54
C PRO A 13 2.91 10.30 10.06
N THR A 14 1.87 9.62 10.53
CA THR A 14 1.70 9.34 11.96
C THR A 14 2.55 8.13 12.39
N MET A 15 2.70 7.92 13.69
CA MET A 15 3.33 6.71 14.24
C MET A 15 2.62 5.45 13.75
N ALA A 16 1.28 5.48 13.67
CA ALA A 16 0.47 4.38 13.17
C ALA A 16 0.72 4.11 11.67
N ASP A 17 0.83 5.15 10.85
CA ASP A 17 1.17 5.00 9.42
C ASP A 17 2.54 4.34 9.21
N ILE A 18 3.49 4.67 10.08
CA ILE A 18 4.83 4.08 10.06
C ILE A 18 4.77 2.61 10.43
N GLU A 19 4.09 2.25 11.52
CA GLU A 19 3.93 0.86 11.94
C GLU A 19 3.24 0.01 10.86
N ALA A 20 2.10 0.48 10.33
CA ALA A 20 1.36 -0.19 9.26
C ALA A 20 2.23 -0.42 8.00
N SER A 21 3.20 0.46 7.75
CA SER A 21 4.13 0.28 6.62
C SER A 21 5.07 -0.93 6.77
N PHE A 22 5.20 -1.50 7.96
CA PHE A 22 6.04 -2.67 8.24
C PHE A 22 5.27 -3.99 8.36
N ASP A 23 3.94 -4.01 8.22
CA ASP A 23 3.13 -5.23 8.38
C ASP A 23 3.54 -6.38 7.42
N GLY A 24 4.07 -6.03 6.25
CA GLY A 24 4.59 -6.99 5.26
C GLY A 24 6.10 -7.29 5.38
N ASN A 25 6.80 -6.78 6.39
CA ASN A 25 8.24 -6.88 6.52
C ASN A 25 8.61 -7.81 7.68
N LEU A 26 9.41 -8.86 7.41
CA LEU A 26 9.93 -9.77 8.42
C LEU A 26 11.39 -9.46 8.80
N CYS A 27 11.68 -9.35 10.09
CA CYS A 27 13.03 -9.26 10.63
C CYS A 27 13.21 -10.22 11.81
N ARG A 28 14.13 -11.17 11.68
CA ARG A 28 14.35 -12.20 12.72
C ARG A 28 15.35 -11.79 13.81
N CYS A 29 16.14 -10.74 13.58
CA CYS A 29 17.30 -10.41 14.44
C CYS A 29 17.02 -9.28 15.43
N THR A 30 16.39 -8.19 14.99
CA THR A 30 16.36 -6.93 15.76
C THR A 30 15.23 -6.87 16.79
N GLY A 31 14.26 -7.78 16.70
CA GLY A 31 13.01 -7.67 17.47
C GLY A 31 12.21 -6.40 17.14
N TYR A 32 12.45 -5.78 15.97
CA TYR A 32 11.85 -4.54 15.45
C TYR A 32 12.07 -3.26 16.23
N ARG A 33 12.25 -3.31 17.55
CA ARG A 33 12.39 -2.11 18.41
C ARG A 33 13.34 -1.06 17.84
N PRO A 34 14.62 -1.35 17.54
CA PRO A 34 15.53 -0.32 17.03
C PRO A 34 15.16 0.18 15.62
N ILE A 35 14.42 -0.59 14.82
CA ILE A 35 13.94 -0.17 13.49
C ILE A 35 12.78 0.82 13.65
N LEU A 36 11.81 0.48 14.51
CA LEU A 36 10.66 1.33 14.79
C LEU A 36 11.09 2.61 15.49
N ASP A 37 11.99 2.55 16.48
CA ASP A 37 12.53 3.73 17.16
C ASP A 37 13.14 4.73 16.15
N ALA A 38 13.91 4.23 15.18
CA ALA A 38 14.46 5.07 14.11
C ALA A 38 13.40 5.58 13.14
N ALA A 39 12.46 4.73 12.71
CA ALA A 39 11.42 5.10 11.75
C ALA A 39 10.46 6.16 12.31
N LYS A 40 10.08 6.01 13.58
CA LYS A 40 9.17 6.88 14.32
C LYS A 40 9.71 8.31 14.50
N THR A 41 11.01 8.52 14.30
CA THR A 41 11.58 9.88 14.24
C THR A 41 10.99 10.72 13.11
N PHE A 42 10.44 10.09 12.06
CA PHE A 42 9.78 10.78 10.95
C PHE A 42 8.29 11.05 11.19
N ALA A 43 7.73 10.61 12.32
CA ALA A 43 6.31 10.81 12.62
C ALA A 43 6.01 12.25 13.05
N CYS A 44 4.89 12.81 12.59
CA CYS A 44 4.44 14.15 12.98
C CYS A 44 3.93 14.20 14.44
N ASP A 45 3.39 13.10 14.95
CA ASP A 45 2.81 12.94 16.28
C ASP A 45 3.79 12.34 17.32
N ARG A 46 5.08 12.23 17.00
CA ARG A 46 6.13 11.68 17.88
C ARG A 46 6.23 12.36 19.26
N HIS A 47 5.76 13.61 19.38
CA HIS A 47 5.77 14.39 20.63
C HIS A 47 4.39 14.48 21.31
N ALA A 48 3.33 13.94 20.71
CA ALA A 48 1.97 14.01 21.26
C ALA A 48 1.78 13.08 22.47
N CYS A 49 2.69 12.12 22.69
CA CYS A 49 2.69 11.17 23.80
C CYS A 49 3.43 11.67 25.05
N SER A 50 3.69 12.98 25.19
CA SER A 50 4.49 13.53 26.30
C SER A 50 3.67 13.99 27.53
N LYS A 51 2.35 13.77 27.57
CA LYS A 51 1.56 14.08 28.78
C LYS A 51 1.27 12.81 29.56
N PRO A 52 1.84 12.63 30.77
CA PRO A 52 1.37 11.58 31.66
C PRO A 52 -0.11 11.83 32.00
N PRO A 53 -0.93 10.78 32.19
CA PRO A 53 -2.30 10.93 32.65
C PRO A 53 -2.31 11.64 34.01
N ALA A 54 -3.25 12.58 34.18
CA ALA A 54 -3.41 13.31 35.43
C ALA A 54 -3.83 12.33 36.54
N GLY A 55 -2.99 12.14 37.56
CA GLY A 55 -3.34 11.37 38.76
C GLY A 55 -2.29 10.41 39.33
N PHE A 56 -1.03 10.45 38.91
CA PHE A 56 0.02 9.61 39.51
C PHE A 56 0.99 10.45 40.36
N GLU A 57 0.77 10.46 41.68
CA GLU A 57 1.71 10.98 42.66
C GLU A 57 2.61 9.82 43.13
N GLY A 58 3.81 9.75 42.56
CA GLY A 58 4.85 8.79 42.95
C GLY A 58 6.22 9.46 42.87
N GLU A 59 7.00 9.29 43.93
CA GLU A 59 8.31 9.92 44.15
C GLU A 59 9.29 9.69 42.99
N THR A 60 10.07 10.74 42.69
CA THR A 60 11.11 10.75 41.68
C THR A 60 12.17 9.68 41.95
N ALA A 61 12.22 8.66 41.10
CA ALA A 61 13.38 7.79 40.97
C ALA A 61 13.64 7.44 39.49
N ASP A 62 14.77 7.94 39.00
CA ASP A 62 15.59 7.47 37.88
C ASP A 62 15.01 7.43 36.44
N PRO A 63 15.85 7.68 35.40
CA PRO A 63 15.44 7.87 34.01
C PRO A 63 15.09 6.55 33.28
N LYS A 64 14.40 5.64 33.97
CA LYS A 64 13.98 4.32 33.49
C LYS A 64 12.45 4.19 33.59
N ALA A 65 11.72 5.00 32.83
CA ALA A 65 10.28 4.82 32.68
C ALA A 65 9.98 4.11 31.34
N GLU A 66 9.31 2.97 31.44
CA GLU A 66 8.77 2.22 30.32
C GLU A 66 7.73 3.07 29.57
N GLY A 67 8.00 3.36 28.30
CA GLY A 67 7.11 4.15 27.45
C GLY A 67 7.87 5.19 26.62
N ASP A 68 9.02 5.65 27.11
CA ASP A 68 9.98 6.32 26.25
C ASP A 68 10.62 5.27 25.33
N ALA A 69 10.72 5.60 24.05
CA ALA A 69 11.68 4.94 23.18
C ALA A 69 12.99 4.90 23.97
N MET A 70 13.53 3.71 24.21
CA MET A 70 14.80 3.55 24.90
C MET A 70 15.88 3.99 23.92
N VAL A 71 15.92 5.29 23.69
CA VAL A 71 16.97 5.96 22.99
C VAL A 71 18.11 5.94 24.00
N CYS A 72 18.97 4.94 23.88
CA CYS A 72 20.23 4.89 24.62
C CYS A 72 20.82 6.32 24.61
N SER A 73 21.39 6.80 25.71
CA SER A 73 21.85 8.19 25.83
C SER A 73 22.80 8.62 24.70
N SER A 74 23.47 7.67 24.05
CA SER A 74 24.24 7.86 22.81
C SER A 74 23.41 8.13 21.54
N THR A 75 22.18 7.66 21.46
CA THR A 75 21.27 7.72 20.31
C THR A 75 20.45 9.02 20.28
N ALA A 76 20.19 9.64 21.44
CA ALA A 76 19.43 10.89 21.53
C ALA A 76 20.22 12.06 20.92
N SER A 77 21.54 12.05 21.10
CA SER A 77 22.48 12.96 20.45
C SER A 77 22.47 12.82 18.92
N ALA A 78 22.23 11.61 18.39
CA ALA A 78 22.19 11.34 16.95
C ALA A 78 20.88 11.80 16.28
N LEU A 79 19.76 11.84 16.99
CA LEU A 79 18.45 12.28 16.47
C LEU A 79 18.48 13.74 15.98
N SER A 80 19.23 14.60 16.70
CA SER A 80 19.42 16.02 16.33
C SER A 80 20.12 16.22 14.97
N LYS A 81 20.76 15.17 14.45
CA LYS A 81 21.49 15.17 13.17
C LYS A 81 20.71 14.53 12.02
N VAL A 82 19.54 13.94 12.29
CA VAL A 82 18.70 13.38 11.22
C VAL A 82 18.01 14.54 10.51
N SER A 83 18.48 14.85 9.30
CA SER A 83 17.87 15.86 8.46
C SER A 83 16.40 15.52 8.21
N ALA A 84 15.53 16.52 8.27
CA ALA A 84 14.10 16.38 7.96
C ALA A 84 13.89 15.63 6.62
N VAL A 85 12.78 14.92 6.48
CA VAL A 85 12.39 14.18 5.26
C VAL A 85 12.51 15.04 4.01
N ALA A 86 12.27 16.35 4.13
CA ALA A 86 12.43 17.35 3.08
C ALA A 86 13.83 17.38 2.43
N ALA A 87 14.87 16.91 3.13
CA ALA A 87 16.24 16.81 2.61
C ALA A 87 16.51 15.53 1.80
N MET A 88 15.60 14.55 1.77
CA MET A 88 15.78 13.35 0.95
C MET A 88 15.64 13.70 -0.53
N GLN A 89 16.75 13.63 -1.29
CA GLN A 89 16.70 13.77 -2.74
C GLN A 89 15.82 12.68 -3.36
N LYS A 90 14.69 13.12 -3.92
CA LYS A 90 13.76 12.29 -4.69
C LYS A 90 14.36 12.07 -6.09
N PRO A 91 14.59 10.81 -6.50
CA PRO A 91 14.88 10.54 -7.90
C PRO A 91 13.73 11.09 -8.76
N PRO A 92 14.03 11.90 -9.80
CA PRO A 92 12.99 12.43 -10.67
C PRO A 92 12.27 11.29 -11.38
N PHE A 93 10.98 11.48 -11.65
CA PHE A 93 10.23 10.52 -12.43
C PHE A 93 10.79 10.50 -13.88
N PRO A 94 11.03 9.33 -14.48
CA PRO A 94 11.58 9.24 -15.84
C PRO A 94 10.68 9.96 -16.85
N GLN A 95 11.22 11.00 -17.50
CA GLN A 95 10.44 11.85 -18.42
C GLN A 95 9.88 11.06 -19.62
N ALA A 96 10.59 10.03 -20.08
CA ALA A 96 10.15 9.14 -21.15
C ALA A 96 8.83 8.40 -20.85
N LEU A 97 8.41 8.32 -19.58
CA LEU A 97 7.16 7.68 -19.16
C LEU A 97 6.00 8.68 -18.96
N LEU A 98 6.24 9.99 -19.18
CA LEU A 98 5.20 11.03 -19.10
C LEU A 98 4.53 11.32 -20.44
N ASP A 99 5.04 10.76 -21.54
CA ASP A 99 4.50 10.94 -22.87
C ASP A 99 3.09 10.32 -22.98
N PRO A 100 2.01 11.10 -23.17
CA PRO A 100 0.64 10.59 -23.24
C PRO A 100 0.44 9.55 -24.34
N ASP A 101 1.17 9.65 -25.44
CA ASP A 101 1.09 8.69 -26.55
C ASP A 101 1.82 7.38 -26.22
N ALA A 102 2.79 7.41 -25.30
CA ALA A 102 3.42 6.22 -24.72
C ALA A 102 2.58 5.54 -23.63
N VAL A 103 1.58 6.24 -23.08
CA VAL A 103 0.73 5.79 -21.94
C VAL A 103 -0.60 5.19 -22.42
N SER A 104 -0.94 5.31 -23.70
CA SER A 104 -2.15 4.69 -24.24
C SER A 104 -2.08 3.17 -24.12
N PRO A 105 -3.06 2.51 -23.47
CA PRO A 105 -3.03 1.08 -23.26
C PRO A 105 -3.05 0.38 -24.62
N THR A 106 -1.89 -0.14 -25.00
CA THR A 106 -1.71 -0.89 -26.25
C THR A 106 -1.80 -2.37 -25.92
N PRO A 107 -2.61 -3.16 -26.63
CA PRO A 107 -2.70 -4.58 -26.36
C PRO A 107 -1.34 -5.24 -26.57
N LEU A 108 -0.87 -5.96 -25.55
CA LEU A 108 0.44 -6.62 -25.55
C LEU A 108 0.25 -8.14 -25.52
N ARG A 109 1.07 -8.84 -26.30
CA ARG A 109 1.20 -10.30 -26.26
C ARG A 109 2.66 -10.66 -26.09
N VAL A 110 2.98 -11.35 -25.00
CA VAL A 110 4.32 -11.89 -24.74
C VAL A 110 4.25 -13.40 -24.83
N VAL A 111 5.01 -14.00 -25.75
CA VAL A 111 5.07 -15.46 -25.92
C VAL A 111 6.37 -15.94 -25.30
N GLY A 112 6.27 -16.61 -24.16
CA GLY A 112 7.38 -17.34 -23.55
C GLY A 112 7.37 -18.81 -23.95
N GLY A 113 8.42 -19.56 -23.57
CA GLY A 113 8.51 -20.99 -23.89
C GLY A 113 7.45 -21.88 -23.22
N ARG A 114 6.80 -21.41 -22.15
CA ARG A 114 5.76 -22.17 -21.40
C ARG A 114 4.44 -21.43 -21.22
N VAL A 115 4.47 -20.09 -21.27
CA VAL A 115 3.31 -19.25 -20.97
C VAL A 115 3.19 -18.18 -22.05
N THR A 116 1.98 -17.99 -22.56
CA THR A 116 1.60 -16.80 -23.34
C THR A 116 0.85 -15.84 -22.42
N TRP A 117 1.35 -14.62 -22.32
CA TRP A 117 0.73 -13.54 -21.56
C TRP A 117 0.05 -12.56 -22.51
N TYR A 118 -1.25 -12.34 -22.31
CA TYR A 118 -2.02 -11.31 -22.98
C TYR A 118 -2.31 -10.17 -22.00
N ALA A 119 -2.02 -8.93 -22.39
CA ALA A 119 -2.49 -7.73 -21.70
C ALA A 119 -3.39 -6.95 -22.66
N PRO A 120 -4.71 -7.23 -22.68
CA PRO A 120 -5.66 -6.50 -23.50
C PRO A 120 -5.81 -5.05 -23.00
N SER A 121 -6.13 -4.16 -23.94
CA SER A 121 -6.38 -2.74 -23.69
C SER A 121 -7.85 -2.42 -23.37
N ASP A 122 -8.76 -3.33 -23.71
CA ASP A 122 -10.21 -3.14 -23.55
C ASP A 122 -10.93 -4.43 -23.16
N LEU A 123 -12.16 -4.27 -22.67
CA LEU A 123 -12.98 -5.37 -22.16
C LEU A 123 -13.44 -6.33 -23.26
N ALA A 124 -13.71 -5.84 -24.47
CA ALA A 124 -14.18 -6.68 -25.58
C ALA A 124 -13.08 -7.66 -26.00
N THR A 125 -11.84 -7.18 -26.13
CA THR A 125 -10.66 -7.99 -26.41
C THR A 125 -10.41 -9.00 -25.28
N MET A 126 -10.52 -8.59 -24.02
CA MET A 126 -10.38 -9.49 -22.88
C MET A 126 -11.43 -10.63 -22.89
N LEU A 127 -12.69 -10.30 -23.16
CA LEU A 127 -13.78 -11.28 -23.26
C LEU A 127 -13.59 -12.22 -24.44
N ALA A 128 -13.14 -11.71 -25.59
CA ALA A 128 -12.82 -12.53 -26.77
C ALA A 128 -11.68 -13.52 -26.46
N LEU A 129 -10.62 -13.07 -25.78
CA LEU A 129 -9.52 -13.93 -25.33
C LEU A 129 -10.00 -14.98 -24.32
N LYS A 130 -10.85 -14.60 -23.37
CA LYS A 130 -11.40 -15.54 -22.38
C LYS A 130 -12.32 -16.57 -23.03
N LYS A 131 -13.06 -16.19 -24.07
CA LYS A 131 -13.86 -17.12 -24.90
C LYS A 131 -12.97 -18.07 -25.70
N ALA A 132 -11.90 -17.58 -26.31
CA ALA A 132 -10.95 -18.38 -27.08
C ALA A 132 -10.13 -19.33 -26.20
N PHE A 133 -9.79 -18.91 -24.98
CA PHE A 133 -9.04 -19.68 -23.99
C PHE A 133 -9.81 -19.76 -22.67
N PRO A 134 -10.85 -20.61 -22.56
CA PRO A 134 -11.70 -20.70 -21.37
C PRO A 134 -10.91 -21.01 -20.08
N GLN A 135 -9.84 -21.78 -20.19
CA GLN A 135 -8.97 -22.15 -19.07
C GLN A 135 -7.91 -21.09 -18.72
N ALA A 136 -7.77 -20.02 -19.52
CA ALA A 136 -6.81 -18.97 -19.24
C ALA A 136 -7.08 -18.31 -17.88
N LYS A 137 -6.03 -18.16 -17.07
CA LYS A 137 -6.16 -17.47 -15.79
C LYS A 137 -6.18 -15.96 -16.00
N LEU A 138 -7.12 -15.32 -15.34
CA LEU A 138 -7.16 -13.86 -15.25
C LEU A 138 -6.23 -13.44 -14.11
N VAL A 139 -5.32 -12.51 -14.38
CA VAL A 139 -4.32 -12.07 -13.41
C VAL A 139 -4.32 -10.55 -13.26
N ALA A 140 -4.61 -10.08 -12.05
CA ALA A 140 -4.40 -8.71 -11.61
C ALA A 140 -3.05 -8.62 -10.84
N GLY A 141 -3.09 -8.66 -9.51
CA GLY A 141 -1.90 -8.55 -8.65
C GLY A 141 -1.06 -9.83 -8.50
N ASN A 142 -1.48 -10.95 -9.08
CA ASN A 142 -0.75 -12.23 -9.06
C ASN A 142 -0.48 -12.87 -7.68
N THR A 143 -1.10 -12.37 -6.61
CA THR A 143 -0.88 -12.84 -5.23
C THR A 143 -1.39 -14.25 -4.93
N GLU A 144 -2.34 -14.78 -5.73
CA GLU A 144 -2.77 -16.18 -5.66
C GLU A 144 -2.13 -17.04 -6.75
N VAL A 145 -2.25 -16.64 -8.02
CA VAL A 145 -1.72 -17.41 -9.16
C VAL A 145 -0.21 -17.62 -9.04
N GLY A 146 0.53 -16.67 -8.47
CA GLY A 146 1.94 -16.84 -8.13
C GLY A 146 2.20 -17.95 -7.11
N ILE A 147 1.33 -18.13 -6.12
CA ILE A 147 1.41 -19.22 -5.13
C ILE A 147 1.03 -20.56 -5.76
N GLU A 148 -0.04 -20.59 -6.55
CA GLU A 148 -0.48 -21.79 -7.29
C GLU A 148 0.65 -22.34 -8.18
N THR A 149 1.29 -21.45 -8.95
CA THR A 149 2.39 -21.84 -9.85
C THR A 149 3.67 -22.19 -9.09
N LYS A 150 4.01 -21.46 -8.01
CA LYS A 150 5.26 -21.68 -7.27
C LYS A 150 5.24 -22.88 -6.34
N PHE A 151 4.15 -23.07 -5.61
CA PHE A 151 4.07 -24.02 -4.49
C PHE A 151 3.05 -25.14 -4.70
N LYS A 152 2.03 -24.93 -5.56
CA LYS A 152 1.03 -25.96 -5.90
C LYS A 152 1.31 -26.63 -7.25
N HIS A 153 2.40 -26.24 -7.92
CA HIS A 153 2.82 -26.77 -9.23
C HIS A 153 1.74 -26.68 -10.31
N CYS A 154 0.83 -25.70 -10.21
CA CYS A 154 -0.19 -25.47 -11.23
C CYS A 154 0.44 -24.83 -12.48
N GLU A 155 0.01 -25.27 -13.66
CA GLU A 155 0.49 -24.73 -14.93
C GLU A 155 -0.62 -23.96 -15.66
N TYR A 156 -0.32 -22.71 -16.01
CA TYR A 156 -1.23 -21.83 -16.73
C TYR A 156 -0.58 -21.36 -18.04
N PRO A 157 -0.72 -22.14 -19.14
CA PRO A 157 -0.04 -21.85 -20.40
C PRO A 157 -0.57 -20.58 -21.08
N VAL A 158 -1.76 -20.11 -20.72
CA VAL A 158 -2.33 -18.84 -21.17
C VAL A 158 -2.77 -18.02 -19.96
N VAL A 159 -2.29 -16.78 -19.89
CA VAL A 159 -2.65 -15.82 -18.86
C VAL A 159 -3.16 -14.54 -19.51
N ILE A 160 -4.23 -13.98 -18.97
CA ILE A 160 -4.82 -12.71 -19.42
C ILE A 160 -4.75 -11.72 -18.26
N SER A 161 -3.99 -10.64 -18.44
CA SER A 161 -3.89 -9.57 -17.45
C SER A 161 -5.14 -8.71 -17.45
N THR A 162 -5.59 -8.31 -16.27
CA THR A 162 -6.67 -7.33 -16.09
C THR A 162 -6.14 -5.95 -15.68
N ALA A 163 -4.84 -5.80 -15.45
CA ALA A 163 -4.24 -4.59 -14.86
C ALA A 163 -4.34 -3.34 -15.77
N GLY A 164 -4.44 -3.52 -17.09
CA GLY A 164 -4.61 -2.42 -18.04
C GLY A 164 -6.06 -2.03 -18.32
N LEU A 165 -7.03 -2.72 -17.72
CA LEU A 165 -8.45 -2.55 -18.05
C LEU A 165 -9.10 -1.51 -17.13
N ALA A 166 -9.08 -0.25 -17.57
CA ALA A 166 -9.70 0.86 -16.82
C ALA A 166 -11.16 0.57 -16.44
N ALA A 167 -11.90 -0.14 -17.29
CA ALA A 167 -13.28 -0.54 -17.02
C ALA A 167 -13.44 -1.39 -15.74
N LEU A 168 -12.43 -2.18 -15.36
CA LEU A 168 -12.42 -3.04 -14.17
C LEU A 168 -11.78 -2.36 -12.95
N GLN A 169 -11.29 -1.13 -13.07
CA GLN A 169 -10.61 -0.38 -12.00
C GLN A 169 -11.49 0.75 -11.44
N ARG A 170 -12.78 0.76 -11.78
CA ARG A 170 -13.72 1.80 -11.35
C ARG A 170 -14.31 1.49 -9.97
N LEU A 171 -14.48 2.55 -9.19
CA LEU A 171 -15.25 2.59 -7.94
C LEU A 171 -16.33 3.65 -8.12
N SER A 172 -17.58 3.30 -7.81
CA SER A 172 -18.72 4.22 -7.94
C SER A 172 -19.90 3.74 -7.11
N PHE A 173 -20.81 4.63 -6.77
CA PHE A 173 -22.14 4.24 -6.30
C PHE A 173 -23.12 4.17 -7.46
N ASP A 174 -24.00 3.18 -7.48
CA ASP A 174 -25.10 3.12 -8.44
C ASP A 174 -26.28 4.01 -8.01
N GLN A 175 -27.35 4.00 -8.83
CA GLN A 175 -28.55 4.79 -8.57
C GLN A 175 -29.30 4.39 -7.29
N SER A 176 -29.10 3.15 -6.81
CA SER A 176 -29.67 2.67 -5.55
C SER A 176 -28.83 3.04 -4.32
N GLY A 177 -27.66 3.63 -4.54
CA GLY A 177 -26.71 3.94 -3.48
C GLY A 177 -25.82 2.76 -3.08
N ALA A 178 -25.83 1.66 -3.84
CA ALA A 178 -24.95 0.53 -3.60
C ALA A 178 -23.55 0.80 -4.18
N LEU A 179 -22.52 0.39 -3.44
CA LEU A 179 -21.13 0.51 -3.91
C LEU A 179 -20.84 -0.55 -4.98
N VAL A 180 -20.48 -0.09 -6.17
CA VAL A 180 -20.00 -0.92 -7.29
C VAL A 180 -18.48 -0.90 -7.29
N VAL A 181 -17.88 -2.09 -7.14
CA VAL A 181 -16.43 -2.30 -7.11
C VAL A 181 -15.99 -3.05 -8.36
N GLY A 182 -15.13 -2.43 -9.15
CA GLY A 182 -14.52 -3.07 -10.31
C GLY A 182 -13.64 -4.27 -9.92
N GLY A 183 -13.70 -5.34 -10.70
CA GLY A 183 -13.02 -6.60 -10.39
C GLY A 183 -11.48 -6.58 -10.42
N ALA A 184 -10.86 -5.46 -10.82
CA ALA A 184 -9.41 -5.24 -10.80
C ALA A 184 -8.99 -4.07 -9.90
N VAL A 185 -9.89 -3.55 -9.07
CA VAL A 185 -9.56 -2.57 -8.03
C VAL A 185 -8.63 -3.23 -6.99
N THR A 186 -7.56 -2.54 -6.60
CA THR A 186 -6.67 -3.05 -5.54
C THR A 186 -7.33 -2.89 -4.17
N LEU A 187 -7.03 -3.80 -3.23
CA LEU A 187 -7.55 -3.71 -1.86
C LEU A 187 -7.18 -2.38 -1.20
N SER A 188 -5.96 -1.90 -1.40
CA SER A 188 -5.54 -0.60 -0.89
C SER A 188 -6.35 0.55 -1.49
N THR A 189 -6.61 0.57 -2.81
CA THR A 189 -7.46 1.60 -3.42
C THR A 189 -8.87 1.59 -2.84
N LEU A 190 -9.46 0.40 -2.66
CA LEU A 190 -10.79 0.26 -2.06
C LEU A 190 -10.81 0.78 -0.62
N GLU A 191 -9.82 0.42 0.19
CA GLU A 191 -9.69 0.87 1.58
C GLU A 191 -9.63 2.41 1.68
N HIS A 192 -8.77 3.05 0.87
CA HIS A 192 -8.65 4.51 0.87
C HIS A 192 -9.96 5.18 0.42
N TYR A 193 -10.61 4.63 -0.61
CA TYR A 193 -11.89 5.14 -1.09
C TYR A 193 -12.97 5.03 0.00
N LEU A 194 -13.08 3.88 0.67
CA LEU A 194 -14.06 3.68 1.75
C LEU A 194 -13.79 4.61 2.94
N ALA A 195 -12.53 4.77 3.35
CA ALA A 195 -12.17 5.68 4.43
C ALA A 195 -12.60 7.12 4.12
N HIS A 196 -12.40 7.58 2.87
CA HIS A 196 -12.84 8.88 2.41
C HIS A 196 -14.37 9.00 2.41
N GLU A 197 -15.09 8.04 1.80
CA GLU A 197 -16.56 8.08 1.72
C GLU A 197 -17.22 8.03 3.10
N LEU A 198 -16.66 7.28 4.06
CA LEU A 198 -17.19 7.20 5.43
C LEU A 198 -17.06 8.52 6.20
N GLN A 199 -16.06 9.35 5.88
CA GLN A 199 -15.95 10.70 6.45
C GLN A 199 -17.02 11.65 5.89
N GLN A 200 -17.34 11.50 4.60
CA GLN A 200 -18.31 12.36 3.92
C GLN A 200 -19.77 11.91 4.12
N ARG A 201 -19.99 10.62 4.38
CA ARG A 201 -21.32 10.01 4.55
C ARG A 201 -21.41 9.33 5.93
N PRO A 202 -21.49 10.11 7.02
CA PRO A 202 -21.60 9.54 8.36
C PRO A 202 -22.83 8.63 8.45
N ARG A 203 -22.66 7.48 9.12
CA ARG A 203 -23.63 6.36 9.17
C ARG A 203 -25.07 6.76 9.52
N GLY A 204 -25.27 7.86 10.22
CA GLY A 204 -26.61 8.41 10.54
C GLY A 204 -27.41 8.90 9.33
N ALA A 205 -26.78 9.13 8.17
CA ALA A 205 -27.47 9.48 6.93
C ALA A 205 -27.91 8.26 6.10
N MET A 206 -27.51 7.04 6.49
CA MET A 206 -27.87 5.80 5.79
C MET A 206 -29.01 5.02 6.47
N SER A 207 -29.66 5.60 7.48
CA SER A 207 -30.78 4.99 8.24
C SER A 207 -32.13 5.04 7.52
N GLY A 208 -32.14 5.11 6.19
CA GLY A 208 -33.35 5.19 5.36
C GLY A 208 -33.52 4.03 4.37
N LEU A 209 -32.73 2.95 4.53
CA LEU A 209 -32.94 1.67 3.85
C LEU A 209 -33.64 0.69 4.81
#